data_AF-A0A3R7T4Y0-F1
#
_entry.id   AF-A0A3R7T4Y0-F1
#
_cell.length_a   1.000
_cell.length_b   1.000
_cell.length_c   1.000
_cell.angle_alpha   90.00
_cell.angle_beta   90.00
_cell.angle_gamma   90.00
#
_symmetry.space_group_name_H-M   'P 1'
#
loop_
_entity.id
_entity.type
_entity.pdbx_description
1 polymer ?
#
loop_
_entity_poly.entity_id
_entity_poly.type
_entity_poly.pdbx_seq_one_letter_code
_entity_poly.pdbx_strand_id
1 'polypeptide(L)'
;MLLRELFLKEDDRATAVFAFGRFNPPTIGHQKLLDKVLATAQKLNGKGYIFLSQKQNNQTDPLSFKEKQDYIQMFYPNLAIGDAGVKTIIQALQKIQAEGRTRIVMIAGSDRVAEFEKLLNQYNGKPDKQGNDLYKFDKIDVVSAGERDPDQEGATGASASKARELANKGQEQEFSKIIMGGDTGKKLYNIIQDRLAEQIDENNKKLYNEAMDGNPTVYLDMDGVLADFFGGVEKMYGVDHWKQLTSDKTKDLKKEVIDRITGTDFFATLPKFRSADTLIDLVKKFTGGKFSINTSPLRGDHENSGKYKKVWISNNIEQPDEIVVTGRKETYAKNKASGTPNILIDDRPVNIQRWQGAGGYGILYQANRDSLDKVKKGLEDYGKVQRDQ
;
A
#
# COMPACT_ATOMS: atom_id res chain seq x y z
N MET A 1 -7.60 -13.39 51.98
CA MET A 1 -7.90 -11.94 51.90
C MET A 1 -6.65 -11.05 52.02
N LEU A 2 -5.41 -11.56 51.96
CA LEU A 2 -4.20 -10.75 52.21
C LEU A 2 -3.47 -10.21 50.96
N LEU A 3 -3.44 -10.93 49.83
CA LEU A 3 -2.66 -10.50 48.65
C LEU A 3 -3.27 -9.28 47.92
N ARG A 4 -4.61 -9.23 47.83
CA ARG A 4 -5.34 -8.17 47.12
C ARG A 4 -5.26 -6.82 47.86
N GLU A 5 -5.29 -6.84 49.19
CA GLU A 5 -5.12 -5.65 50.03
C GLU A 5 -3.67 -5.13 50.06
N LEU A 6 -2.67 -6.01 49.90
CA LEU A 6 -1.27 -5.62 49.78
C LEU A 6 -0.98 -4.93 48.42
N PHE A 7 -1.55 -5.42 47.31
CA PHE A 7 -1.46 -4.74 46.00
C PHE A 7 -2.21 -3.40 45.95
N LEU A 8 -3.31 -3.26 46.69
CA LEU A 8 -4.04 -2.00 46.83
C LEU A 8 -3.26 -0.94 47.66
N LYS A 9 -2.21 -1.34 48.40
CA LYS A 9 -1.40 -0.46 49.26
C LYS A 9 -0.11 0.07 48.63
N GLU A 10 0.30 -0.40 47.45
CA GLU A 10 1.51 0.12 46.79
C GLU A 10 1.33 1.56 46.25
N ASP A 11 0.08 1.99 46.08
CA ASP A 11 -0.25 3.29 45.51
C ASP A 11 -1.60 3.78 46.03
N ASP A 12 -1.59 4.70 47.01
CA ASP A 12 -2.76 5.28 47.67
C ASP A 12 -3.46 6.37 46.84
N ARG A 13 -2.98 6.61 45.61
CA ARG A 13 -3.53 7.65 44.72
C ARG A 13 -4.91 7.27 44.23
N ALA A 14 -5.92 8.04 44.65
CA ALA A 14 -7.31 7.87 44.24
C ALA A 14 -7.57 8.22 42.76
N THR A 15 -6.70 9.00 42.12
CA THR A 15 -6.88 9.53 40.77
C THR A 15 -6.08 8.74 39.74
N ALA A 16 -6.76 8.20 38.72
CA ALA A 16 -6.14 7.66 37.52
C ALA A 16 -6.22 8.67 36.36
N VAL A 17 -5.08 8.98 35.75
CA VAL A 17 -5.03 9.78 34.52
C VAL A 17 -4.67 8.83 33.39
N PHE A 18 -5.48 8.76 32.34
CA PHE A 18 -5.28 7.74 31.32
C PHE A 18 -5.53 8.21 29.89
N ALA A 19 -4.93 7.52 28.94
CA ALA A 19 -5.29 7.61 27.54
C ALA A 19 -5.48 6.24 26.91
N PHE A 20 -6.29 6.17 25.85
CA PHE A 20 -6.54 4.95 25.08
C PHE A 20 -6.32 5.22 23.58
N GLY A 21 -5.52 4.39 22.91
CA GLY A 21 -5.19 4.65 21.50
C GLY A 21 -4.66 3.44 20.73
N ARG A 22 -4.56 3.58 19.40
CA ARG A 22 -4.05 2.52 18.51
C ARG A 22 -2.53 2.47 18.44
N PHE A 23 -1.88 3.65 18.40
CA PHE A 23 -0.42 3.82 18.33
C PHE A 23 0.23 2.98 17.20
N ASN A 24 -0.31 3.07 15.99
CA ASN A 24 -0.02 2.18 14.85
C ASN A 24 0.49 2.95 13.60
N PRO A 25 1.67 3.58 13.62
CA PRO A 25 2.67 3.54 14.68
C PRO A 25 2.61 4.74 15.66
N PRO A 26 3.37 4.73 16.77
CA PRO A 26 3.48 5.85 17.71
C PRO A 26 4.22 7.05 17.08
N THR A 27 3.48 8.11 16.76
CA THR A 27 4.01 9.37 16.20
C THR A 27 4.31 10.42 17.27
N ILE A 28 5.00 11.50 16.92
CA ILE A 28 5.20 12.67 17.80
C ILE A 28 3.88 13.30 18.26
N GLY A 29 2.79 13.16 17.49
CA GLY A 29 1.46 13.56 17.93
C GLY A 29 0.96 12.75 19.14
N HIS A 30 1.34 11.47 19.21
CA HIS A 30 1.06 10.64 20.37
C HIS A 30 1.95 11.02 21.56
N GLN A 31 3.20 11.43 21.31
CA GLN A 31 4.13 11.89 22.35
C GLN A 31 3.52 13.02 23.18
N LYS A 32 2.93 14.04 22.54
CA LYS A 32 2.22 15.13 23.22
C LYS A 32 1.11 14.64 24.15
N LEU A 33 0.34 13.64 23.69
CA LEU A 33 -0.72 13.04 24.49
C LEU A 33 -0.16 12.28 25.70
N LEU A 34 0.94 11.54 25.53
CA LEU A 34 1.62 10.83 26.63
C LEU A 34 2.21 11.81 27.66
N ASP A 35 2.86 12.88 27.19
CA ASP A 35 3.42 13.93 28.04
C ASP A 35 2.32 14.62 28.85
N LYS A 36 1.15 14.87 28.24
CA LYS A 36 0.00 15.45 28.94
C LYS A 36 -0.56 14.50 30.01
N VAL A 37 -0.61 13.19 29.75
CA VAL A 37 -1.00 12.19 30.76
C VAL A 37 -0.07 12.27 31.96
N LEU A 38 1.25 12.27 31.73
CA LEU A 38 2.23 12.38 32.81
C LEU A 38 2.10 13.69 33.60
N ALA A 39 2.06 14.83 32.91
CA ALA A 39 1.95 16.14 33.55
C ALA A 39 0.67 16.27 34.38
N THR A 40 -0.45 15.74 33.87
CA THR A 40 -1.74 15.77 34.57
C THR A 40 -1.75 14.80 35.75
N ALA A 41 -1.17 13.61 35.60
CA ALA A 41 -1.01 12.65 36.69
C ALA A 41 -0.19 13.26 37.83
N GLN A 42 0.94 13.89 37.52
CA GLN A 42 1.75 14.58 38.52
C GLN A 42 1.00 15.71 39.22
N LYS A 43 0.31 16.58 38.45
CA LYS A 43 -0.46 17.71 39.00
C LYS A 43 -1.56 17.26 39.96
N LEU A 44 -2.22 16.14 39.67
CA LEU A 44 -3.35 15.63 40.45
C LEU A 44 -2.95 14.64 41.54
N ASN A 45 -1.63 14.45 41.77
CA ASN A 45 -1.09 13.36 42.58
C ASN A 45 -1.77 12.01 42.24
N GLY A 46 -1.89 11.73 40.94
CA GLY A 46 -2.52 10.55 40.37
C GLY A 46 -1.51 9.61 39.72
N LYS A 47 -1.99 8.46 39.23
CA LYS A 47 -1.20 7.50 38.45
C LYS A 47 -1.55 7.58 36.96
N GLY A 48 -0.52 7.58 36.12
CA GLY A 48 -0.65 7.64 34.66
C GLY A 48 -0.79 6.25 34.02
N TYR A 49 -1.79 6.07 33.15
CA TYR A 49 -2.06 4.83 32.43
C TYR A 49 -2.16 5.06 30.92
N ILE A 50 -1.59 4.15 30.14
CA ILE A 50 -1.76 4.15 28.68
C ILE A 50 -2.29 2.80 28.27
N PHE A 51 -3.51 2.79 27.71
CA PHE A 51 -4.11 1.58 27.19
C PHE A 51 -3.97 1.52 25.67
N LEU A 52 -3.40 0.43 25.18
CA LEU A 52 -3.17 0.22 23.75
C LEU A 52 -4.25 -0.68 23.18
N SER A 53 -4.82 -0.31 22.03
CA SER A 53 -5.75 -1.16 21.31
C SER A 53 -5.08 -2.47 20.89
N GLN A 54 -5.81 -3.57 21.03
CA GLN A 54 -5.40 -4.92 20.62
C GLN A 54 -5.63 -5.20 19.12
N LYS A 55 -6.20 -4.25 18.37
CA LYS A 55 -6.44 -4.41 16.94
C LYS A 55 -5.11 -4.53 16.18
N GLN A 56 -5.01 -5.54 15.31
CA GLN A 56 -3.86 -5.79 14.44
C GLN A 56 -4.33 -6.20 13.05
N ASN A 57 -3.81 -5.54 12.01
CA ASN A 57 -3.97 -5.87 10.59
C ASN A 57 -2.91 -5.11 9.80
N ASN A 58 -2.43 -5.67 8.71
CA ASN A 58 -1.29 -5.10 7.98
C ASN A 58 -1.56 -3.69 7.41
N GLN A 59 -2.82 -3.28 7.19
CA GLN A 59 -3.16 -2.05 6.46
C GLN A 59 -3.20 -0.81 7.38
N THR A 60 -3.94 -0.95 8.48
CA THR A 60 -4.27 0.16 9.39
C THR A 60 -3.66 -0.01 10.77
N ASP A 61 -3.32 -1.23 11.14
CA ASP A 61 -2.79 -1.58 12.46
C ASP A 61 -1.61 -2.56 12.35
N PRO A 62 -0.55 -2.21 11.59
CA PRO A 62 0.49 -3.16 11.23
C PRO A 62 1.26 -3.65 12.44
N LEU A 63 1.41 -2.88 13.53
CA LEU A 63 2.16 -3.29 14.72
C LEU A 63 1.27 -4.11 15.67
N SER A 64 1.86 -5.18 16.21
CA SER A 64 1.28 -5.97 17.30
C SER A 64 1.21 -5.17 18.59
N PHE A 65 0.37 -5.64 19.53
CA PHE A 65 0.28 -5.03 20.86
C PHE A 65 1.65 -4.94 21.56
N LYS A 66 2.43 -6.04 21.52
CA LYS A 66 3.72 -6.13 22.19
C LYS A 66 4.75 -5.16 21.60
N GLU A 67 4.82 -5.05 20.27
CA GLU A 67 5.74 -4.11 19.60
C GLU A 67 5.42 -2.66 19.96
N LYS A 68 4.14 -2.30 20.06
CA LYS A 68 3.72 -0.96 20.48
C LYS A 68 4.05 -0.70 21.95
N GLN A 69 3.78 -1.67 22.81
CA GLN A 69 4.07 -1.58 24.23
C GLN A 69 5.57 -1.39 24.45
N ASP A 70 6.40 -2.26 23.88
CA ASP A 70 7.86 -2.21 24.02
C ASP A 70 8.41 -0.88 23.51
N TYR A 71 7.92 -0.41 22.35
CA TYR A 71 8.39 0.84 21.78
C TYR A 71 8.05 2.06 22.64
N ILE A 72 6.82 2.15 23.15
CA ILE A 72 6.42 3.29 24.01
C ILE A 72 7.15 3.21 25.36
N GLN A 73 7.34 2.00 25.90
CA GLN A 73 8.04 1.78 27.18
C GLN A 73 9.49 2.28 27.15
N MET A 74 10.15 2.27 25.98
CA MET A 74 11.51 2.82 25.82
C MET A 74 11.60 4.31 26.17
N PHE A 75 10.54 5.09 25.88
CA PHE A 75 10.51 6.54 26.12
C PHE A 75 9.78 6.91 27.41
N TYR A 76 8.88 6.04 27.89
CA TYR A 76 8.02 6.30 29.03
C TYR A 76 8.07 5.18 30.07
N PRO A 77 9.23 4.94 30.72
CA PRO A 77 9.42 3.82 31.63
C PRO A 77 8.50 3.83 32.86
N ASN A 78 8.01 5.02 33.25
CA ASN A 78 7.21 5.23 34.46
C ASN A 78 5.69 5.17 34.22
N LEU A 79 5.25 5.03 32.96
CA LEU A 79 3.82 4.87 32.66
C LEU A 79 3.41 3.41 32.81
N ALA A 80 2.21 3.19 33.36
CA ALA A 80 1.57 1.89 33.28
C ALA A 80 1.05 1.69 31.85
N ILE A 81 1.86 1.06 30.99
CA ILE A 81 1.57 0.90 29.57
C ILE A 81 1.03 -0.51 29.29
N GLY A 82 -0.24 -0.54 28.88
CA GLY A 82 -0.91 -1.70 28.35
C GLY A 82 -1.33 -2.73 29.40
N ASP A 83 -2.26 -3.58 28.98
CA ASP A 83 -2.55 -4.88 29.59
C ASP A 83 -3.07 -5.80 28.48
N ALA A 84 -2.52 -7.02 28.37
CA ALA A 84 -2.90 -7.96 27.31
C ALA A 84 -4.38 -8.41 27.40
N GLY A 85 -4.97 -8.38 28.59
CA GLY A 85 -6.38 -8.66 28.84
C GLY A 85 -7.33 -7.48 28.57
N VAL A 86 -6.81 -6.26 28.40
CA VAL A 86 -7.62 -5.07 28.13
C VAL A 86 -7.74 -4.82 26.63
N LYS A 87 -8.92 -5.08 26.08
CA LYS A 87 -9.27 -4.93 24.66
C LYS A 87 -10.09 -3.68 24.38
N THR A 88 -10.90 -3.24 25.34
CA THR A 88 -11.84 -2.12 25.20
C THR A 88 -11.60 -1.04 26.24
N ILE A 89 -12.11 0.16 25.98
CA ILE A 89 -12.07 1.25 26.97
C ILE A 89 -12.84 0.88 28.24
N ILE A 90 -13.93 0.12 28.14
CA ILE A 90 -14.69 -0.36 29.30
C ILE A 90 -13.84 -1.28 30.18
N GLN A 91 -13.07 -2.20 29.57
CA GLN A 91 -12.15 -3.07 30.31
C GLN A 91 -11.00 -2.29 30.94
N ALA A 92 -10.55 -1.20 30.31
CA ALA A 92 -9.56 -0.31 30.91
C ALA A 92 -10.10 0.34 32.19
N LEU A 93 -11.35 0.82 32.14
CA LEU A 93 -12.04 1.40 33.31
C LEU A 93 -12.26 0.36 34.41
N GLN A 94 -12.68 -0.84 34.07
CA GLN A 94 -12.82 -1.95 35.01
C GLN A 94 -11.49 -2.27 35.71
N LYS A 95 -10.38 -2.27 34.96
CA LYS A 95 -9.04 -2.46 35.52
C LYS A 95 -8.65 -1.33 36.47
N ILE A 96 -8.83 -0.07 36.06
CA ILE A 96 -8.58 1.10 36.91
C ILE A 96 -9.37 0.99 38.22
N GLN A 97 -10.65 0.64 38.16
CA GLN A 97 -11.47 0.49 39.36
C GLN A 97 -11.05 -0.72 40.21
N ALA A 98 -10.67 -1.84 39.59
CA ALA A 98 -10.20 -3.03 40.31
C ALA A 98 -8.90 -2.78 41.08
N GLU A 99 -8.09 -1.84 40.61
CA GLU A 99 -6.91 -1.34 41.32
C GLU A 99 -7.27 -0.29 42.41
N GLY A 100 -8.55 -0.01 42.66
CA GLY A 100 -9.02 0.82 43.79
C GLY A 100 -9.05 2.33 43.54
N ARG A 101 -8.85 2.78 42.29
CA ARG A 101 -8.95 4.22 41.95
C ARG A 101 -10.42 4.62 41.86
N THR A 102 -10.77 5.77 42.43
CA THR A 102 -12.17 6.25 42.49
C THR A 102 -12.44 7.45 41.59
N ARG A 103 -11.39 8.09 41.04
CA ARG A 103 -11.50 9.23 40.11
C ARG A 103 -10.70 8.97 38.85
N ILE A 104 -11.23 9.38 37.70
CA ILE A 104 -10.54 9.26 36.41
C ILE A 104 -10.46 10.60 35.68
N VAL A 105 -9.34 10.80 34.99
CA VAL A 105 -9.13 11.89 34.03
C VAL A 105 -8.64 11.29 32.72
N MET A 106 -9.47 11.31 31.69
CA MET A 106 -9.09 10.85 30.37
C MET A 106 -8.41 11.97 29.60
N ILE A 107 -7.22 11.72 29.05
CA ILE A 107 -6.59 12.61 28.06
C ILE A 107 -6.94 12.11 26.66
N ALA A 108 -7.55 12.97 25.85
CA ALA A 108 -7.98 12.66 24.49
C ALA A 108 -7.52 13.72 23.48
N GLY A 109 -7.53 13.37 22.19
CA GLY A 109 -7.42 14.37 21.12
C GLY A 109 -8.58 15.37 21.18
N SER A 110 -8.32 16.62 20.80
CA SER A 110 -9.30 17.71 20.89
C SER A 110 -10.63 17.41 20.18
N ASP A 111 -10.56 16.70 19.06
CA ASP A 111 -11.69 16.27 18.23
C ASP A 111 -12.58 15.21 18.88
N ARG A 112 -12.10 14.52 19.93
CA ARG A 112 -12.81 13.39 20.56
C ARG A 112 -13.24 13.62 21.99
N VAL A 113 -12.99 14.80 22.57
CA VAL A 113 -13.32 15.12 23.97
C VAL A 113 -14.81 14.89 24.25
N ALA A 114 -15.70 15.50 23.45
CA ALA A 114 -17.14 15.40 23.64
C ALA A 114 -17.68 13.96 23.46
N GLU A 115 -17.11 13.21 22.52
CA GLU A 115 -17.47 11.81 22.29
C GLU A 115 -17.13 10.95 23.53
N PHE A 116 -15.93 11.10 24.07
CA PHE A 116 -15.49 10.36 25.24
C PHE A 116 -16.23 10.79 26.51
N GLU A 117 -16.48 12.08 26.70
CA GLU A 117 -17.22 12.56 27.85
C GLU A 117 -18.62 11.95 27.90
N LYS A 118 -19.31 11.90 26.75
CA LYS A 118 -20.60 11.22 26.63
C LYS A 118 -20.48 9.71 26.94
N LEU A 119 -19.52 9.04 26.32
CA LEU A 119 -19.33 7.59 26.48
C LEU A 119 -19.05 7.20 27.94
N LEU A 120 -18.13 7.90 28.60
CA LEU A 120 -17.71 7.58 29.97
C LEU A 120 -18.83 7.83 30.98
N ASN A 121 -19.60 8.91 30.82
CA ASN A 121 -20.73 9.22 31.72
C ASN A 121 -21.98 8.38 31.45
N GLN A 122 -22.18 7.91 30.21
CA GLN A 122 -23.34 7.10 29.86
C GLN A 122 -23.44 5.81 30.69
N TYR A 123 -22.32 5.15 30.96
CA TYR A 123 -22.26 3.85 31.64
C TYR A 123 -21.79 3.92 33.10
N ASN A 124 -21.44 5.10 33.61
CA ASN A 124 -20.94 5.25 34.98
C ASN A 124 -22.03 4.95 36.02
N GLY A 125 -21.86 3.88 36.79
CA GLY A 125 -22.82 3.42 37.80
C GLY A 125 -24.16 2.95 37.22
N LYS A 126 -24.19 2.57 35.94
CA LYS A 126 -25.38 2.03 35.27
C LYS A 126 -25.12 0.63 34.73
N PRO A 127 -26.09 -0.29 34.84
CA PRO A 127 -25.96 -1.62 34.28
C PRO A 127 -25.99 -1.58 32.74
N ASP A 128 -25.34 -2.55 32.12
CA ASP A 128 -25.47 -2.79 30.69
C ASP A 128 -26.84 -3.40 30.32
N LYS A 129 -27.04 -3.71 29.04
CA LYS A 129 -28.29 -4.33 28.54
C LYS A 129 -28.59 -5.70 29.16
N GLN A 130 -27.61 -6.33 29.80
CA GLN A 130 -27.71 -7.64 30.45
C GLN A 130 -27.82 -7.53 31.97
N GLY A 131 -27.83 -6.31 32.53
CA GLY A 131 -27.92 -6.08 33.98
C GLY A 131 -26.58 -6.08 34.72
N ASN A 132 -25.45 -6.14 34.02
CA ASN A 132 -24.13 -6.15 34.66
C ASN A 132 -23.63 -4.73 34.93
N ASP A 133 -23.17 -4.47 36.16
CA ASP A 133 -22.46 -3.24 36.48
C ASP A 133 -21.11 -3.20 35.77
N LEU A 134 -20.90 -2.16 34.95
CA LEU A 134 -19.68 -2.04 34.15
C LEU A 134 -18.54 -1.39 34.95
N TYR A 135 -18.77 -0.20 35.49
CA TYR A 135 -17.84 0.54 36.35
C TYR A 135 -18.58 1.68 37.07
N LYS A 136 -17.98 2.21 38.14
CA LYS A 136 -18.45 3.36 38.90
C LYS A 136 -17.26 4.16 39.45
N PHE A 137 -17.19 5.42 39.06
CA PHE A 137 -16.24 6.41 39.58
C PHE A 137 -16.98 7.59 40.21
N ASP A 138 -16.37 8.17 41.24
CA ASP A 138 -16.85 9.36 41.95
C ASP A 138 -16.75 10.60 41.06
N LYS A 139 -15.71 10.66 40.21
CA LYS A 139 -15.46 11.77 39.30
C LYS A 139 -14.87 11.28 37.98
N ILE A 140 -15.39 11.81 36.88
CA ILE A 140 -14.93 11.59 35.51
C ILE A 140 -14.68 12.95 34.88
N ASP A 141 -13.43 13.21 34.47
CA ASP A 141 -13.07 14.37 33.66
C ASP A 141 -12.47 13.91 32.31
N VAL A 142 -12.73 14.65 31.23
CA VAL A 142 -12.07 14.44 29.93
C VAL A 142 -11.35 15.73 29.55
N VAL A 143 -10.04 15.64 29.34
CA VAL A 143 -9.17 16.78 29.09
C VAL A 143 -8.52 16.62 27.71
N SER A 144 -8.53 17.71 26.94
CA SER A 144 -7.83 17.76 25.66
C SER A 144 -6.31 17.68 25.87
N ALA A 145 -5.64 16.91 25.01
CA ALA A 145 -4.19 16.93 24.89
C ALA A 145 -3.64 18.27 24.35
N GLY A 146 -4.53 19.16 23.88
CA GLY A 146 -4.21 20.43 23.23
C GLY A 146 -4.42 20.39 21.72
N GLU A 147 -4.51 21.56 21.10
CA GLU A 147 -4.44 21.68 19.64
C GLU A 147 -2.99 21.54 19.16
N ARG A 148 -2.81 21.17 17.89
CA ARG A 148 -1.46 21.01 17.32
C ARG A 148 -0.81 22.38 17.21
N ASP A 149 0.27 22.58 17.94
CA ASP A 149 1.16 23.73 17.75
C ASP A 149 1.71 23.74 16.30
N PRO A 150 1.36 24.75 15.48
CA PRO A 150 1.82 24.86 14.10
C PRO A 150 3.33 25.13 13.97
N ASP A 151 3.98 25.59 15.05
CA ASP A 151 5.38 26.04 15.05
C ASP A 151 6.39 24.95 15.47
N GLN A 152 5.93 23.77 15.87
CA GLN A 152 6.83 22.63 16.06
C GLN A 152 7.24 22.04 14.70
N GLU A 153 8.53 22.13 14.37
CA GLU A 153 9.13 21.41 13.23
C GLU A 153 8.73 19.92 13.26
N GLY A 154 8.09 19.46 12.19
CA GLY A 154 7.62 18.07 12.03
C GLY A 154 6.22 17.77 12.58
N ALA A 155 5.63 18.60 13.46
CA ALA A 155 4.32 18.32 14.09
C ALA A 155 3.12 18.52 13.17
N THR A 156 3.24 19.37 12.15
CA THR A 156 2.21 19.61 11.12
C THR A 156 2.11 18.40 10.18
N GLY A 157 1.21 17.47 10.52
CA GLY A 157 0.88 16.31 9.68
C GLY A 157 1.40 14.96 10.18
N ALA A 158 2.02 14.90 11.36
CA ALA A 158 2.53 13.69 11.99
C ALA A 158 1.44 12.71 12.50
N SER A 159 0.69 12.14 11.56
CA SER A 159 -0.33 11.13 11.81
C SER A 159 0.19 9.72 11.54
N ALA A 160 -0.40 8.73 12.22
CA ALA A 160 -0.07 7.32 11.99
C ALA A 160 -0.31 6.89 10.53
N SER A 161 -1.37 7.42 9.89
CA SER A 161 -1.65 7.17 8.47
C SER A 161 -0.55 7.71 7.56
N LYS A 162 -0.04 8.91 7.84
CA LYS A 162 1.08 9.48 7.09
C LYS A 162 2.35 8.64 7.27
N ALA A 163 2.63 8.18 8.49
CA ALA A 163 3.78 7.31 8.75
C ALA A 163 3.72 6.00 7.96
N ARG A 164 2.55 5.36 7.87
CA ARG A 164 2.39 4.15 7.03
C ARG A 164 2.58 4.44 5.54
N GLU A 165 2.10 5.58 5.05
CA GLU A 165 2.31 6.01 3.66
C GLU A 165 3.81 6.21 3.34
N LEU A 166 4.55 6.86 4.23
CA LEU A 166 6.00 7.09 4.07
C LEU A 166 6.77 5.77 4.08
N ALA A 167 6.41 4.83 4.97
CA ALA A 167 6.99 3.49 4.99
C ALA A 167 6.72 2.74 3.68
N ASN A 168 5.48 2.77 3.18
CA ASN A 168 5.11 2.16 1.90
C ASN A 168 5.88 2.74 0.71
N LYS A 169 6.24 4.04 0.77
CA LYS A 169 6.97 4.74 -0.29
C LYS A 169 8.50 4.65 -0.19
N GLY A 170 9.04 3.93 0.78
CA GLY A 170 10.50 3.86 0.93
C GLY A 170 11.13 5.14 1.55
N GLN A 171 10.33 6.02 2.17
CA GLN A 171 10.78 7.34 2.62
C GLN A 171 11.20 7.34 4.10
N GLU A 172 12.28 6.63 4.44
CA GLU A 172 12.78 6.47 5.82
C GLU A 172 13.09 7.80 6.52
N GLN A 173 13.77 8.72 5.84
CA GLN A 173 14.15 10.02 6.42
C GLN A 173 12.92 10.84 6.82
N GLU A 174 11.91 10.93 5.95
CA GLU A 174 10.67 11.64 6.27
C GLU A 174 9.85 10.91 7.35
N PHE A 175 9.92 9.58 7.40
CA PHE A 175 9.30 8.80 8.46
C PHE A 175 9.90 9.13 9.83
N SER A 176 11.24 9.22 9.92
CA SER A 176 11.94 9.56 11.16
C SER A 176 11.51 10.92 11.75
N LYS A 177 11.18 11.90 10.90
CA LYS A 177 10.75 13.24 11.34
C LYS A 177 9.40 13.26 12.05
N ILE A 178 8.54 12.26 11.81
CA ILE A 178 7.18 12.24 12.36
C ILE A 178 6.93 11.13 13.39
N ILE A 179 7.87 10.19 13.51
CA ILE A 179 7.77 9.09 14.47
C ILE A 179 8.29 9.52 15.85
N MET A 180 7.67 9.02 16.90
CA MET A 180 8.18 9.23 18.26
C MET A 180 9.58 8.63 18.37
N GLY A 181 10.55 9.38 18.89
CA GLY A 181 11.93 8.89 19.05
C GLY A 181 12.84 9.00 17.83
N GLY A 182 12.37 9.61 16.74
CA GLY A 182 13.20 9.94 15.57
C GLY A 182 13.81 8.71 14.90
N ASP A 183 15.13 8.71 14.75
CA ASP A 183 15.91 7.62 14.14
C ASP A 183 15.74 6.27 14.86
N THR A 184 15.39 6.29 16.15
CA THR A 184 15.05 5.06 16.90
C THR A 184 13.86 4.31 16.29
N GLY A 185 13.03 5.01 15.50
CA GLY A 185 11.88 4.47 14.79
C GLY A 185 12.20 3.58 13.60
N LYS A 186 13.46 3.43 13.21
CA LYS A 186 13.87 2.57 12.07
C LYS A 186 13.34 1.14 12.19
N LYS A 187 13.33 0.56 13.40
CA LYS A 187 12.78 -0.79 13.61
C LYS A 187 11.29 -0.85 13.28
N LEU A 188 10.51 0.17 13.64
CA LEU A 188 9.10 0.23 13.29
C LEU A 188 8.90 0.44 11.79
N TYR A 189 9.72 1.27 11.17
CA TYR A 189 9.70 1.50 9.73
C TYR A 189 9.82 0.17 8.96
N ASN A 190 10.82 -0.65 9.28
CA ASN A 190 11.03 -1.95 8.64
C ASN A 190 9.82 -2.89 8.82
N ILE A 191 9.34 -3.06 10.06
CA ILE A 191 8.19 -3.92 10.36
C ILE A 191 6.95 -3.51 9.57
N ILE A 192 6.70 -2.20 9.46
CA ILE A 192 5.54 -1.66 8.73
C ILE A 192 5.71 -1.92 7.23
N GLN A 193 6.90 -1.68 6.68
CA GLN A 193 7.19 -1.90 5.27
C GLN A 193 7.00 -3.38 4.90
N ASP A 194 7.54 -4.30 5.70
CA ASP A 194 7.43 -5.74 5.49
C ASP A 194 5.96 -6.20 5.52
N ARG A 195 5.18 -5.79 6.54
CA ARG A 195 3.77 -6.19 6.66
C ARG A 195 2.89 -5.61 5.56
N LEU A 196 3.17 -4.38 5.11
CA LEU A 196 2.47 -3.79 3.98
C LEU A 196 2.77 -4.54 2.68
N ALA A 197 4.03 -4.95 2.47
CA ALA A 197 4.42 -5.76 1.32
C ALA A 197 3.74 -7.15 1.35
N GLU A 198 3.73 -7.83 2.49
CA GLU A 198 3.02 -9.11 2.68
C GLU A 198 1.53 -8.98 2.39
N GLN A 199 0.88 -7.89 2.81
CA GLN A 199 -0.53 -7.68 2.52
C GLN A 199 -0.79 -7.42 1.03
N ILE A 200 0.12 -6.72 0.35
CA ILE A 200 0.04 -6.57 -1.11
C ILE A 200 0.15 -7.95 -1.76
N ASP A 201 1.06 -8.80 -1.31
CA ASP A 201 1.19 -10.17 -1.81
C ASP A 201 -0.02 -11.07 -1.47
N GLU A 202 -0.60 -10.96 -0.29
CA GLU A 202 -1.82 -11.68 0.09
C GLU A 202 -3.05 -11.18 -0.66
N ASN A 203 -3.19 -9.86 -0.84
CA ASN A 203 -4.26 -9.28 -1.64
C ASN A 203 -4.12 -9.71 -3.09
N ASN A 204 -2.90 -9.76 -3.62
CA ASN A 204 -2.59 -10.29 -4.94
C ASN A 204 -2.95 -11.79 -5.01
N LYS A 205 -2.55 -12.61 -4.04
CA LYS A 205 -2.96 -14.02 -3.97
C LYS A 205 -4.48 -14.19 -3.91
N LYS A 206 -5.21 -13.36 -3.15
CA LYS A 206 -6.69 -13.39 -3.11
C LYS A 206 -7.29 -12.94 -4.44
N LEU A 207 -6.75 -11.88 -5.05
CA LEU A 207 -7.10 -11.43 -6.40
C LEU A 207 -6.94 -12.53 -7.45
N TYR A 208 -5.96 -13.42 -7.29
CA TYR A 208 -5.61 -14.44 -8.29
C TYR A 208 -6.14 -15.85 -7.97
N ASN A 209 -6.65 -16.09 -6.75
CA ASN A 209 -7.18 -17.39 -6.32
C ASN A 209 -8.72 -17.42 -6.17
N GLU A 210 -9.40 -16.27 -6.16
CA GLU A 210 -10.85 -16.23 -6.36
C GLU A 210 -11.11 -16.50 -7.84
N ALA A 211 -11.87 -17.55 -8.16
CA ALA A 211 -12.23 -17.88 -9.54
C ALA A 211 -12.99 -16.70 -10.16
N MET A 212 -12.30 -15.88 -10.94
CA MET A 212 -12.93 -14.91 -11.83
C MET A 212 -13.64 -15.73 -12.91
N ASP A 213 -14.96 -15.63 -13.02
CA ASP A 213 -15.69 -16.29 -14.09
C ASP A 213 -15.16 -15.79 -15.44
N GLY A 214 -14.43 -16.65 -16.14
CA GLY A 214 -13.76 -16.35 -17.41
C GLY A 214 -12.51 -15.48 -17.26
N ASN A 215 -11.40 -16.03 -16.75
CA ASN A 215 -10.10 -15.34 -16.68
C ASN A 215 -9.75 -14.59 -17.98
N PRO A 216 -9.35 -13.31 -17.92
CA PRO A 216 -8.94 -12.57 -19.10
C PRO A 216 -7.65 -13.13 -19.68
N THR A 217 -7.53 -13.09 -21.01
CA THR A 217 -6.22 -13.21 -21.65
C THR A 217 -5.49 -11.89 -21.50
N VAL A 218 -4.25 -11.93 -21.02
CA VAL A 218 -3.36 -10.76 -20.98
C VAL A 218 -2.41 -10.84 -22.18
N TYR A 219 -2.53 -9.87 -23.08
CA TYR A 219 -1.67 -9.73 -24.24
C TYR A 219 -0.59 -8.68 -23.99
N LEU A 220 0.66 -9.05 -24.25
CA LEU A 220 1.79 -8.14 -24.29
C LEU A 220 2.09 -7.75 -25.75
N ASP A 221 2.30 -6.46 -26.03
CA ASP A 221 3.01 -6.10 -27.25
C ASP A 221 4.48 -6.52 -27.16
N MET A 222 5.11 -6.69 -28.31
CA MET A 222 6.55 -6.95 -28.40
C MET A 222 7.32 -5.64 -28.45
N ASP A 223 7.06 -4.78 -29.44
CA ASP A 223 7.86 -3.58 -29.67
C ASP A 223 7.59 -2.54 -28.58
N GLY A 224 8.63 -1.96 -27.99
CA GLY A 224 8.49 -0.93 -26.94
C GLY A 224 8.07 -1.45 -25.56
N VAL A 225 7.67 -2.73 -25.45
CA VAL A 225 7.26 -3.40 -24.22
C VAL A 225 8.26 -4.50 -23.81
N LEU A 226 8.58 -5.43 -24.72
CA LEU A 226 9.52 -6.53 -24.49
C LEU A 226 10.84 -6.34 -25.26
N ALA A 227 10.74 -5.80 -26.48
CA ALA A 227 11.84 -5.58 -27.40
C ALA A 227 12.08 -4.08 -27.65
N ASP A 228 13.33 -3.65 -27.63
CA ASP A 228 13.74 -2.28 -27.83
C ASP A 228 13.85 -1.96 -29.33
N PHE A 229 12.72 -1.56 -29.92
CA PHE A 229 12.66 -1.15 -31.32
C PHE A 229 13.63 0.00 -31.63
N PHE A 230 13.68 1.03 -30.77
CA PHE A 230 14.51 2.21 -31.00
C PHE A 230 16.00 1.89 -30.84
N GLY A 231 16.38 1.09 -29.84
CA GLY A 231 17.74 0.57 -29.71
C GLY A 231 18.16 -0.31 -30.89
N GLY A 232 17.21 -1.05 -31.49
CA GLY A 232 17.42 -1.76 -32.75
C GLY A 232 17.74 -0.82 -33.92
N VAL A 233 16.97 0.27 -34.07
CA VAL A 233 17.22 1.29 -35.10
C VAL A 233 18.59 1.95 -34.89
N GLU A 234 18.92 2.32 -33.66
CA GLU A 234 20.21 2.91 -33.29
C GLU A 234 21.38 2.00 -33.69
N LYS A 235 21.29 0.70 -33.37
CA LYS A 235 22.27 -0.30 -33.77
C LYS A 235 22.39 -0.45 -35.29
N MET A 236 21.27 -0.42 -36.02
CA MET A 236 21.28 -0.53 -37.49
C MET A 236 21.99 0.65 -38.16
N TYR A 237 21.80 1.85 -37.63
CA TYR A 237 22.39 3.07 -38.19
C TYR A 237 23.76 3.41 -37.59
N GLY A 238 24.20 2.68 -36.56
CA GLY A 238 25.47 2.95 -35.87
C GLY A 238 25.49 4.31 -35.17
N VAL A 239 24.34 4.74 -34.63
CA VAL A 239 24.19 6.02 -33.92
C VAL A 239 23.85 5.79 -32.46
N ASP A 240 24.30 6.69 -31.58
CA ASP A 240 24.04 6.57 -30.14
C ASP A 240 22.58 6.87 -29.76
N HIS A 241 21.89 7.66 -30.58
CA HIS A 241 20.49 8.02 -30.34
C HIS A 241 19.75 8.25 -31.67
N TRP A 242 18.57 7.65 -31.86
CA TRP A 242 17.85 7.69 -33.15
C TRP A 242 17.51 9.10 -33.63
N LYS A 243 17.31 10.07 -32.71
CA LYS A 243 17.15 11.51 -33.01
C LYS A 243 18.32 12.12 -33.80
N GLN A 244 19.52 11.54 -33.76
CA GLN A 244 20.64 11.98 -34.60
C GLN A 244 20.32 11.83 -36.11
N LEU A 245 19.37 10.95 -36.45
CA LEU A 245 18.89 10.74 -37.81
C LEU A 245 17.91 11.83 -38.29
N THR A 246 17.51 12.79 -37.44
CA THR A 246 16.54 13.86 -37.78
C THR A 246 17.17 15.17 -38.26
N SER A 247 18.49 15.17 -38.52
CA SER A 247 19.24 16.39 -38.87
C SER A 247 18.88 16.99 -40.23
N ASP A 248 18.29 16.19 -41.13
CA ASP A 248 17.80 16.64 -42.44
C ASP A 248 16.26 16.66 -42.46
N LYS A 249 15.68 17.87 -42.38
CA LYS A 249 14.23 18.10 -42.38
C LYS A 249 13.55 17.83 -43.73
N THR A 250 14.31 17.55 -44.79
CA THR A 250 13.76 17.21 -46.12
C THR A 250 13.44 15.72 -46.27
N LYS A 251 13.90 14.88 -45.33
CA LYS A 251 13.74 13.43 -45.36
C LYS A 251 12.68 12.97 -44.36
N ASP A 252 11.76 12.13 -44.82
CA ASP A 252 10.84 11.42 -43.92
C ASP A 252 11.59 10.24 -43.28
N LEU A 253 12.26 10.50 -42.16
CA LEU A 253 13.02 9.51 -41.41
C LEU A 253 12.20 8.26 -41.10
N LYS A 254 10.89 8.40 -40.86
CA LYS A 254 10.03 7.23 -40.63
C LYS A 254 9.99 6.38 -41.89
N LYS A 255 9.75 6.98 -43.05
CA LYS A 255 9.76 6.28 -44.32
C LYS A 255 11.11 5.61 -44.60
N GLU A 256 12.23 6.29 -44.34
CA GLU A 256 13.56 5.71 -44.56
C GLU A 256 13.85 4.50 -43.66
N VAL A 257 13.52 4.58 -42.37
CA VAL A 257 13.67 3.44 -41.46
C VAL A 257 12.78 2.29 -41.92
N ILE A 258 11.53 2.56 -42.27
CA ILE A 258 10.58 1.55 -42.76
C ILE A 258 11.10 0.88 -44.03
N ASP A 259 11.53 1.67 -45.03
CA ASP A 259 12.06 1.17 -46.30
C ASP A 259 13.31 0.30 -46.06
N ARG A 260 14.16 0.66 -45.09
CA ARG A 260 15.39 -0.08 -44.76
C ARG A 260 15.15 -1.39 -44.03
N ILE A 261 14.16 -1.44 -43.14
CA ILE A 261 13.85 -2.66 -42.37
C ILE A 261 12.90 -3.61 -43.09
N THR A 262 12.16 -3.12 -44.10
CA THR A 262 11.22 -3.93 -44.89
C THR A 262 11.95 -5.08 -45.59
N GLY A 263 11.42 -6.29 -45.48
CA GLY A 263 12.01 -7.49 -46.10
C GLY A 263 13.29 -8.02 -45.41
N THR A 264 13.70 -7.42 -44.29
CA THR A 264 14.89 -7.84 -43.52
C THR A 264 14.54 -8.68 -42.30
N ASP A 265 15.55 -9.19 -41.60
CA ASP A 265 15.43 -9.89 -40.33
C ASP A 265 15.43 -8.97 -39.10
N PHE A 266 15.33 -7.65 -39.30
CA PHE A 266 15.47 -6.62 -38.26
C PHE A 266 14.79 -6.98 -36.93
N PHE A 267 13.52 -7.39 -36.97
CA PHE A 267 12.74 -7.70 -35.78
C PHE A 267 13.31 -8.88 -34.97
N ALA A 268 13.98 -9.85 -35.60
CA ALA A 268 14.63 -10.96 -34.91
C ALA A 268 15.90 -10.52 -34.16
N THR A 269 16.45 -9.36 -34.48
CA THR A 269 17.72 -8.85 -33.93
C THR A 269 17.55 -7.81 -32.82
N LEU A 270 16.30 -7.46 -32.49
CA LEU A 270 16.01 -6.40 -31.52
C LEU A 270 16.58 -6.72 -30.13
N PRO A 271 17.18 -5.75 -29.42
CA PRO A 271 17.57 -5.92 -28.03
C PRO A 271 16.35 -6.21 -27.15
N LYS A 272 16.48 -7.11 -26.18
CA LYS A 272 15.46 -7.36 -25.15
C LYS A 272 15.58 -6.32 -24.03
N PHE A 273 14.46 -5.77 -23.57
CA PHE A 273 14.45 -4.92 -22.38
C PHE A 273 14.77 -5.74 -21.13
N ARG A 274 15.55 -5.16 -20.20
CA ARG A 274 15.89 -5.82 -18.92
C ARG A 274 14.67 -6.14 -18.06
N SER A 275 13.58 -5.37 -18.20
CA SER A 275 12.32 -5.57 -17.48
C SER A 275 11.43 -6.66 -18.08
N ALA A 276 11.74 -7.19 -19.27
CA ALA A 276 10.83 -8.05 -20.01
C ALA A 276 10.46 -9.34 -19.24
N ASP A 277 11.44 -10.02 -18.62
CA ASP A 277 11.17 -11.24 -17.85
C ASP A 277 10.33 -10.94 -16.60
N THR A 278 10.67 -9.87 -15.87
CA THR A 278 9.90 -9.47 -14.68
C THR A 278 8.48 -9.02 -15.04
N LEU A 279 8.27 -8.43 -16.22
CA LEU A 279 6.94 -8.12 -16.73
C LEU A 279 6.14 -9.39 -17.02
N ILE A 280 6.75 -10.39 -17.64
CA ILE A 280 6.11 -11.68 -17.92
C ILE A 280 5.76 -12.39 -16.61
N ASP A 281 6.68 -12.44 -15.64
CA ASP A 281 6.42 -13.01 -14.31
C ASP A 281 5.26 -12.32 -13.59
N LEU A 282 5.19 -10.99 -13.68
CA LEU A 282 4.08 -10.21 -13.12
C LEU A 282 2.74 -10.60 -13.76
N VAL A 283 2.71 -10.73 -15.09
CA VAL A 283 1.50 -11.15 -15.81
C VAL A 283 1.11 -12.59 -15.49
N LYS A 284 2.07 -13.51 -15.45
CA LYS A 284 1.82 -14.91 -15.10
C LYS A 284 1.31 -15.04 -13.67
N LYS A 285 1.86 -14.26 -12.72
CA LYS A 285 1.34 -14.22 -11.35
C LYS A 285 -0.13 -13.77 -11.34
N PHE A 286 -0.49 -12.81 -12.20
CA PHE A 286 -1.86 -12.31 -12.33
C PHE A 286 -2.84 -13.31 -12.95
N THR A 287 -2.43 -14.04 -13.99
CA THR A 287 -3.30 -14.94 -14.76
C THR A 287 -3.33 -16.38 -14.26
N GLY A 288 -2.55 -16.72 -13.23
CA GLY A 288 -2.36 -18.10 -12.78
C GLY A 288 -1.42 -18.92 -13.68
N GLY A 289 -0.47 -18.26 -14.34
CA GLY A 289 0.65 -18.89 -15.04
C GLY A 289 0.69 -18.67 -16.55
N LYS A 290 -0.24 -17.89 -17.10
CA LYS A 290 -0.42 -17.72 -18.55
C LYS A 290 -0.08 -16.33 -19.07
N PHE A 291 0.36 -16.24 -20.31
CA PHE A 291 0.47 -14.95 -20.99
C PHE A 291 0.45 -15.15 -22.50
N SER A 292 0.02 -14.12 -23.22
CA SER A 292 -0.06 -14.14 -24.68
C SER A 292 0.64 -12.92 -25.27
N ILE A 293 1.00 -13.00 -26.55
CA ILE A 293 1.54 -11.89 -27.32
C ILE A 293 0.48 -11.39 -28.31
N ASN A 294 0.31 -10.07 -28.40
CA ASN A 294 -0.43 -9.43 -29.48
C ASN A 294 0.40 -8.28 -30.03
N THR A 295 1.10 -8.55 -31.14
CA THR A 295 1.99 -7.58 -31.77
C THR A 295 1.55 -7.23 -33.19
N SER A 296 1.77 -5.97 -33.57
CA SER A 296 1.47 -5.52 -34.92
C SER A 296 2.61 -5.86 -35.87
N PRO A 297 2.34 -6.39 -37.07
CA PRO A 297 3.35 -6.49 -38.11
C PRO A 297 3.71 -5.10 -38.66
N LEU A 298 4.84 -5.04 -39.35
CA LEU A 298 5.25 -3.88 -40.13
C LEU A 298 4.27 -3.65 -41.29
N ARG A 299 3.76 -2.42 -41.42
CA ARG A 299 2.85 -2.06 -42.51
C ARG A 299 3.57 -2.22 -43.85
N GLY A 300 2.98 -3.00 -44.76
CA GLY A 300 3.56 -3.28 -46.07
C GLY A 300 4.51 -4.48 -46.10
N ASP A 301 4.80 -5.08 -44.93
CA ASP A 301 5.74 -6.20 -44.81
C ASP A 301 5.22 -7.27 -43.83
N HIS A 302 3.94 -7.60 -43.95
CA HIS A 302 3.22 -8.30 -42.87
C HIS A 302 3.76 -9.71 -42.61
N GLU A 303 3.99 -10.48 -43.67
CA GLU A 303 4.46 -11.86 -43.57
C GLU A 303 5.89 -11.93 -43.03
N ASN A 304 6.80 -11.13 -43.59
CA ASN A 304 8.21 -11.13 -43.23
C ASN A 304 8.44 -10.59 -41.81
N SER A 305 7.92 -9.40 -41.51
CA SER A 305 8.05 -8.84 -40.15
C SER A 305 7.36 -9.73 -39.10
N GLY A 306 6.20 -10.32 -39.43
CA GLY A 306 5.50 -11.26 -38.57
C GLY A 306 6.31 -12.52 -38.30
N LYS A 307 6.97 -13.08 -39.32
CA LYS A 307 7.88 -14.22 -39.18
C LYS A 307 9.03 -13.88 -38.23
N TYR A 308 9.73 -12.77 -38.45
CA TYR A 308 10.91 -12.44 -37.63
C TYR A 308 10.56 -11.98 -36.20
N LYS A 309 9.37 -11.44 -35.97
CA LYS A 309 8.84 -11.24 -34.61
C LYS A 309 8.63 -12.57 -33.89
N LYS A 310 8.09 -13.59 -34.56
CA LYS A 310 7.94 -14.94 -33.98
C LYS A 310 9.30 -15.57 -33.67
N VAL A 311 10.29 -15.39 -34.54
CA VAL A 311 11.68 -15.83 -34.29
C VAL A 311 12.27 -15.12 -33.07
N TRP A 312 12.05 -13.81 -32.94
CA TRP A 312 12.49 -13.06 -31.76
C TRP A 312 11.88 -13.64 -30.49
N ILE A 313 10.56 -13.87 -30.49
CA ILE A 313 9.83 -14.42 -29.35
C ILE A 313 10.42 -15.79 -28.94
N SER A 314 10.62 -16.71 -29.88
CA SER A 314 11.15 -18.04 -29.56
C SER A 314 12.57 -18.02 -28.99
N ASN A 315 13.37 -17.02 -29.36
CA ASN A 315 14.77 -16.95 -28.97
C ASN A 315 15.01 -16.18 -27.67
N ASN A 316 14.09 -15.30 -27.26
CA ASN A 316 14.36 -14.31 -26.22
C ASN A 316 13.47 -14.42 -24.98
N ILE A 317 12.30 -15.04 -25.07
CA ILE A 317 11.36 -15.17 -23.95
C ILE A 317 10.83 -16.61 -23.84
N GLU A 318 10.25 -16.95 -22.70
CA GLU A 318 9.56 -18.23 -22.55
C GLU A 318 8.35 -18.33 -23.50
N GLN A 319 7.87 -19.56 -23.74
CA GLN A 319 6.80 -19.84 -24.71
C GLN A 319 5.46 -19.23 -24.23
N PRO A 320 4.85 -18.29 -24.99
CA PRO A 320 3.52 -17.77 -24.69
C PRO A 320 2.42 -18.80 -25.03
N ASP A 321 1.26 -18.69 -24.40
CA ASP A 321 0.07 -19.49 -24.71
C ASP A 321 -0.44 -19.21 -26.13
N GLU A 322 -0.39 -17.96 -26.57
CA GLU A 322 -0.80 -17.53 -27.91
C GLU A 322 0.12 -16.43 -28.44
N ILE A 323 0.44 -16.49 -29.74
CA ILE A 323 1.18 -15.43 -30.44
C ILE A 323 0.32 -14.92 -31.60
N VAL A 324 -0.29 -13.75 -31.39
CA VAL A 324 -1.10 -13.05 -32.38
C VAL A 324 -0.25 -11.98 -33.06
N VAL A 325 -0.11 -12.09 -34.38
CA VAL A 325 0.49 -11.04 -35.22
C VAL A 325 -0.60 -10.41 -36.06
N THR A 326 -1.06 -9.22 -35.70
CA THR A 326 -2.20 -8.55 -36.38
C THR A 326 -2.11 -7.03 -36.32
N GLY A 327 -2.50 -6.36 -37.40
CA GLY A 327 -2.66 -4.90 -37.41
C GLY A 327 -3.96 -4.40 -36.76
N ARG A 328 -4.85 -5.31 -36.34
CA ARG A 328 -6.15 -5.02 -35.73
C ARG A 328 -6.25 -5.68 -34.36
N LYS A 329 -5.43 -5.19 -33.42
CA LYS A 329 -5.31 -5.78 -32.08
C LYS A 329 -6.67 -5.85 -31.38
N GLU A 330 -7.47 -4.80 -31.52
CA GLU A 330 -8.80 -4.64 -30.90
C GLU A 330 -9.79 -5.79 -31.18
N THR A 331 -9.54 -6.62 -32.21
CA THR A 331 -10.34 -7.82 -32.48
C THR A 331 -10.21 -8.90 -31.38
N TYR A 332 -9.21 -8.79 -30.50
CA TYR A 332 -8.98 -9.68 -29.36
C TYR A 332 -9.35 -9.00 -28.01
N ALA A 333 -9.97 -7.82 -28.04
CA ALA A 333 -10.28 -7.03 -26.86
C ALA A 333 -11.22 -7.72 -25.86
N LYS A 334 -12.00 -8.69 -26.31
CA LYS A 334 -12.88 -9.50 -25.46
C LYS A 334 -12.74 -10.98 -25.80
N ASN A 335 -12.93 -11.82 -24.80
CA ASN A 335 -13.13 -13.24 -25.01
C ASN A 335 -14.39 -13.44 -25.86
N LYS A 336 -14.27 -14.20 -26.96
CA LYS A 336 -15.37 -14.38 -27.92
C LYS A 336 -16.54 -15.20 -27.36
N ALA A 337 -16.28 -16.08 -26.40
CA ALA A 337 -17.29 -16.94 -25.79
C ALA A 337 -17.96 -16.28 -24.59
N SER A 338 -17.17 -15.77 -23.63
CA SER A 338 -17.70 -15.19 -22.39
C SER A 338 -18.01 -13.69 -22.49
N GLY A 339 -17.44 -12.99 -23.46
CA GLY A 339 -17.50 -11.53 -23.54
C GLY A 339 -16.57 -10.82 -22.54
N THR A 340 -15.83 -11.56 -21.69
CA THR A 340 -14.93 -10.98 -20.69
C THR A 340 -13.90 -10.05 -21.35
N PRO A 341 -13.71 -8.82 -20.86
CA PRO A 341 -12.68 -7.91 -21.36
C PRO A 341 -11.27 -8.52 -21.17
N ASN A 342 -10.52 -8.67 -22.27
CA ASN A 342 -9.11 -9.04 -22.22
C ASN A 342 -8.24 -7.81 -21.94
N ILE A 343 -7.00 -8.05 -21.49
CA ILE A 343 -6.04 -6.99 -21.15
C ILE A 343 -5.00 -6.86 -22.27
N LEU A 344 -4.69 -5.63 -22.69
CA LEU A 344 -3.57 -5.32 -23.58
C LEU A 344 -2.59 -4.40 -22.88
N ILE A 345 -1.31 -4.80 -22.83
CA ILE A 345 -0.18 -3.97 -22.39
C ILE A 345 0.62 -3.57 -23.65
N ASP A 346 0.59 -2.28 -23.99
CA ASP A 346 1.10 -1.76 -25.27
C ASP A 346 1.71 -0.36 -25.08
N ASP A 347 2.73 -0.02 -25.87
CA ASP A 347 3.43 1.26 -25.77
C ASP A 347 2.74 2.40 -26.54
N ARG A 348 1.80 2.08 -27.44
CA ARG A 348 1.15 3.06 -28.32
C ARG A 348 -0.23 3.46 -27.79
N PRO A 349 -0.46 4.75 -27.47
CA PRO A 349 -1.76 5.23 -27.01
C PRO A 349 -2.93 4.90 -27.96
N VAL A 350 -2.69 4.90 -29.28
CA VAL A 350 -3.71 4.57 -30.28
C VAL A 350 -4.17 3.11 -30.20
N ASN A 351 -3.28 2.17 -29.88
CA ASN A 351 -3.64 0.76 -29.75
C ASN A 351 -4.49 0.57 -28.49
N ILE A 352 -4.09 1.20 -27.38
CA ILE A 352 -4.85 1.22 -26.13
C ILE A 352 -6.25 1.81 -26.32
N GLN A 353 -6.36 2.96 -27.01
CA GLN A 353 -7.66 3.60 -27.30
C GLN A 353 -8.58 2.68 -28.12
N ARG A 354 -8.06 2.03 -29.17
CA ARG A 354 -8.85 1.09 -29.99
C ARG A 354 -9.27 -0.14 -29.20
N TRP A 355 -8.37 -0.69 -28.37
CA TRP A 355 -8.64 -1.84 -27.52
C TRP A 355 -9.75 -1.54 -26.52
N GLN A 356 -9.67 -0.40 -25.84
CA GLN A 356 -10.70 0.07 -24.91
C GLN A 356 -12.03 0.34 -25.63
N GLY A 357 -11.99 0.96 -26.81
CA GLY A 357 -13.18 1.19 -27.64
C GLY A 357 -13.88 -0.10 -28.09
N ALA A 358 -13.14 -1.21 -28.21
CA ALA A 358 -13.70 -2.53 -28.51
C ALA A 358 -14.17 -3.32 -27.27
N GLY A 359 -14.11 -2.69 -26.08
CA GLY A 359 -14.57 -3.26 -24.81
C GLY A 359 -13.52 -4.07 -24.05
N GLY A 360 -12.24 -3.94 -24.39
CA GLY A 360 -11.14 -4.51 -23.63
C GLY A 360 -10.55 -3.55 -22.59
N TYR A 361 -9.64 -4.04 -21.76
CA TYR A 361 -8.91 -3.21 -20.80
C TYR A 361 -7.48 -2.95 -21.29
N GLY A 362 -7.10 -1.68 -21.42
CA GLY A 362 -5.78 -1.30 -21.94
C GLY A 362 -4.89 -0.69 -20.87
N ILE A 363 -3.64 -1.12 -20.81
CA ILE A 363 -2.57 -0.59 -19.95
C ILE A 363 -1.48 -0.02 -20.86
N LEU A 364 -1.38 1.31 -20.92
CA LEU A 364 -0.30 1.98 -21.66
C LEU A 364 1.03 1.80 -20.91
N TYR A 365 2.01 1.14 -21.50
CA TYR A 365 3.31 0.86 -20.90
C TYR A 365 4.43 0.91 -21.93
N GLN A 366 5.43 1.73 -21.67
CA GLN A 366 6.63 1.83 -22.50
C GLN A 366 7.87 1.52 -21.63
N ALA A 367 8.58 0.43 -21.94
CA ALA A 367 9.57 -0.16 -21.02
C ALA A 367 10.77 0.77 -20.69
N ASN A 368 11.16 1.65 -21.62
CA ASN A 368 12.23 2.62 -21.38
C ASN A 368 11.78 3.91 -20.67
N ARG A 369 10.48 4.03 -20.34
CA ARG A 369 9.90 5.23 -19.72
C ARG A 369 9.14 4.94 -18.43
N ASP A 370 8.40 3.84 -18.38
CA ASP A 370 7.45 3.51 -17.33
C ASP A 370 8.01 2.46 -16.36
N SER A 371 7.74 2.62 -15.06
CA SER A 371 7.97 1.57 -14.05
C SER A 371 6.97 0.42 -14.20
N LEU A 372 7.39 -0.81 -13.84
CA LEU A 372 6.49 -1.97 -13.75
C LEU A 372 5.36 -1.77 -12.73
N ASP A 373 5.51 -0.83 -11.78
CA ASP A 373 4.43 -0.44 -10.85
C ASP A 373 3.19 0.06 -11.60
N LYS A 374 3.37 0.66 -12.78
CA LYS A 374 2.26 1.10 -13.63
C LYS A 374 1.44 -0.09 -14.13
N VAL A 375 2.11 -1.15 -14.54
CA VAL A 375 1.46 -2.38 -15.00
C VAL A 375 0.79 -3.07 -13.82
N LYS A 376 1.50 -3.21 -12.69
CA LYS A 376 0.96 -3.81 -11.47
C LYS A 376 -0.34 -3.11 -11.04
N LYS A 377 -0.34 -1.78 -10.99
CA LYS A 377 -1.54 -1.00 -10.65
C LYS A 377 -2.67 -1.21 -11.67
N GLY A 378 -2.36 -1.22 -12.97
CA GLY A 378 -3.37 -1.47 -14.01
C GLY A 378 -4.03 -2.85 -13.88
N LEU A 379 -3.26 -3.88 -13.56
CA LEU A 379 -3.76 -5.23 -13.29
C LEU A 379 -4.63 -5.26 -12.02
N GLU A 380 -4.20 -4.61 -10.94
CA GLU A 380 -4.98 -4.49 -9.70
C GLU A 380 -6.31 -3.76 -9.92
N ASP A 381 -6.29 -2.67 -10.70
CA ASP A 381 -7.49 -1.88 -10.99
C ASP A 381 -8.49 -2.64 -11.87
N TYR A 382 -8.02 -3.42 -12.85
CA TYR A 382 -8.86 -4.36 -13.59
C TYR A 382 -9.58 -5.34 -12.65
N GLY A 383 -8.84 -5.96 -11.74
CA GLY A 383 -9.40 -6.95 -10.81
C GLY A 383 -10.37 -6.37 -9.78
N LYS A 384 -10.38 -5.05 -9.56
CA LYS A 384 -11.44 -4.37 -8.79
C LYS A 384 -12.69 -4.19 -9.65
N VAL A 385 -12.53 -3.69 -10.87
CA VAL A 385 -13.65 -3.45 -11.81
C VAL A 385 -14.44 -4.73 -12.09
N GLN A 386 -13.77 -5.88 -12.23
CA GLN A 386 -14.48 -7.16 -12.46
C GLN A 386 -15.21 -7.70 -11.22
N ARG A 387 -14.83 -7.28 -9.99
CA ARG A 387 -15.53 -7.70 -8.77
C ARG A 387 -16.78 -6.87 -8.48
N ASP A 388 -16.81 -5.64 -8.98
CA ASP A 388 -17.92 -4.70 -8.77
C ASP A 388 -18.99 -4.78 -9.90
N GLN A 389 -18.79 -5.64 -10.91
CA GLN A 389 -19.75 -5.97 -11.98
C GLN A 389 -20.48 -7.26 -11.67
#